data_AF-A0A535JRM1-F1
#
_entry.id   AF-A0A535JRM1-F1
#
_cell.length_a   1.000
_cell.length_b   1.000
_cell.length_c   1.000
_cell.angle_alpha   90.00
_cell.angle_beta   90.00
_cell.angle_gamma   90.00
#
_symmetry.space_group_name_H-M   'P 1'
#
loop_
_entity.id
_entity.type
_entity.pdbx_description
1 polymer ?
#
loop_
_entity_poly.entity_id
_entity_poly.type
_entity_poly.pdbx_seq_one_letter_code
_entity_poly.pdbx_strand_id
1 'polypeptide(L)' 'MWIDRTKCDAHRLCAELFPESIRLDDWGYPIIASGPIPASLLPHAQRAVDSCPVLALALRRVARRA' A
#
# COMPACT_ATOMS: atom_id res chain seq x y z
N MET A 1 -2.47 -1.08 5.81
CA MET A 1 -1.81 -1.68 4.62
C MET A 1 -0.40 -2.07 4.98
N TRP A 2 0.22 -3.01 4.28
CA TRP A 2 1.58 -3.48 4.56
C TRP A 2 2.36 -3.70 3.28
N ILE A 3 3.69 -3.53 3.36
CA ILE A 3 4.62 -3.78 2.27
C ILE A 3 5.78 -4.66 2.70
N ASP A 4 6.10 -5.64 1.86
CA ASP A 4 7.35 -6.38 1.88
C ASP A 4 8.44 -5.58 1.15
N ARG A 5 9.30 -4.90 1.91
CA ARG A 5 10.39 -4.10 1.35
C ARG A 5 11.48 -4.92 0.66
N THR A 6 11.55 -6.23 0.91
CA THR A 6 12.55 -7.09 0.27
C THR A 6 12.15 -7.48 -1.16
N LYS A 7 10.85 -7.39 -1.48
CA LYS A 7 10.31 -7.67 -2.82
C LYS A 7 10.07 -6.43 -3.66
N CYS A 8 9.86 -5.28 -3.03
CA CYS A 8 9.61 -4.03 -3.75
C CYS A 8 10.86 -3.61 -4.53
N ASP A 9 10.70 -3.26 -5.81
CA ASP A 9 11.79 -2.75 -6.66
C ASP A 9 11.62 -1.27 -7.07
N ALA A 10 10.65 -0.57 -6.46
CA ALA A 10 10.25 0.80 -6.82
C ALA A 10 9.54 0.97 -8.18
N HIS A 11 8.63 0.07 -8.59
CA HIS A 11 7.71 0.28 -9.74
C HIS A 11 6.70 1.45 -9.62
N ARG A 12 6.53 2.07 -8.44
CA ARG A 12 5.70 3.28 -8.20
C ARG A 12 4.18 3.21 -8.44
N LEU A 13 3.65 2.17 -9.10
CA LEU A 13 2.22 2.03 -9.41
C LEU A 13 1.30 2.17 -8.19
N CYS A 14 1.73 1.67 -7.03
CA CYS A 14 0.93 1.75 -5.81
C CYS A 14 0.67 3.19 -5.34
N ALA A 15 1.64 4.11 -5.52
CA ALA A 15 1.50 5.51 -5.16
C ALA A 15 0.63 6.29 -6.15
N GLU A 16 0.63 5.90 -7.43
CA GLU A 16 -0.27 6.45 -8.45
C GLU A 16 -1.72 6.03 -8.19
N LEU A 17 -1.93 4.77 -7.82
CA LEU A 17 -3.27 4.19 -7.65
C LEU A 17 -3.91 4.48 -6.29
N PHE A 18 -3.11 4.75 -5.27
CA PHE A 18 -3.61 5.05 -3.93
C PHE A 18 -2.79 6.12 -3.19
N PRO A 19 -2.72 7.36 -3.73
CA PRO A 19 -1.94 8.46 -3.18
C PRO A 19 -2.42 8.93 -1.79
N GLU A 20 -3.65 8.58 -1.39
CA GLU A 20 -4.23 8.94 -0.10
C GLU A 20 -3.52 8.25 1.07
N SER A 21 -2.84 7.12 0.84
CA SER A 21 -2.12 6.37 1.88
C SER A 21 -0.69 6.02 1.51
N ILE A 22 -0.28 6.23 0.26
CA ILE A 22 1.07 5.90 -0.20
C ILE A 22 1.72 7.14 -0.78
N ARG A 23 2.85 7.54 -0.20
CA ARG A 23 3.78 8.50 -0.81
C ARG A 23 5.06 7.77 -1.20
N LEU A 24 5.88 8.39 -2.04
CA LEU A 24 7.20 7.87 -2.37
C LEU A 24 8.26 8.69 -1.63
N ASP A 25 9.31 8.01 -1.18
CA ASP A 25 10.55 8.65 -0.75
C ASP A 25 11.39 9.12 -1.95
N ASP A 26 12.55 9.68 -1.65
CA ASP A 26 13.48 10.21 -2.66
C ASP A 26 14.07 9.11 -3.56
N TRP A 27 13.99 7.84 -3.16
CA TRP A 27 14.45 6.68 -3.92
C TRP A 27 13.30 5.98 -4.67
N GLY A 28 12.07 6.48 -4.57
CA GLY A 28 10.89 5.89 -5.23
C GLY A 28 10.27 4.72 -4.49
N TYR A 29 10.69 4.43 -3.25
CA TYR A 29 10.07 3.40 -2.41
C TYR A 29 8.87 3.98 -1.65
N PRO A 30 7.83 3.15 -1.42
CA PRO A 30 6.60 3.65 -0.82
C PRO A 30 6.70 3.80 0.70
N ILE A 31 6.29 4.97 1.18
CA ILE A 31 5.99 5.29 2.56
C ILE A 31 4.47 5.13 2.75
N ILE A 32 4.07 4.19 3.60
CA ILE A 32 2.66 3.88 3.87
C ILE A 32 2.18 4.63 5.11
N ALA A 33 1.07 5.35 4.99
CA ALA A 33 0.40 6.00 6.10
C ALA A 33 -0.06 4.97 7.16
N SER A 34 0.16 5.32 8.43
CA SER A 34 -0.29 4.52 9.56
C SER A 34 -1.80 4.57 9.72
N GLY A 35 -2.38 3.48 10.22
CA GLY A 35 -3.79 3.41 10.60
C GLY A 35 -4.68 2.59 9.65
N PRO A 36 -5.97 2.51 9.97
CA PRO A 36 -6.94 1.79 9.15
C PRO A 36 -7.27 2.57 7.88
N ILE A 37 -7.53 1.85 6.79
CA ILE A 37 -8.04 2.42 5.56
C ILE A 37 -9.57 2.62 5.72
N PRO A 38 -10.11 3.83 5.49
CA PRO A 38 -11.54 4.06 5.48
C PRO A 38 -12.26 3.16 4.46
N ALA A 39 -13.48 2.74 4.78
CA ALA A 39 -14.24 1.81 3.94
C ALA A 39 -14.43 2.33 2.50
N SER A 40 -14.62 3.65 2.32
CA SER A 40 -14.74 4.30 1.01
C SER A 40 -13.48 4.19 0.15
N LEU A 41 -12.31 4.04 0.77
CA LEU A 41 -11.01 3.95 0.09
C LEU A 41 -10.54 2.51 -0.13
N LEU A 42 -11.24 1.51 0.41
CA LEU A 42 -10.87 0.10 0.24
C LEU A 42 -10.77 -0.32 -1.25
N PRO A 43 -11.67 0.10 -2.16
CA PRO A 43 -11.51 -0.25 -3.58
C PRO A 43 -10.23 0.31 -4.21
N HIS A 44 -9.79 1.50 -3.80
CA HIS A 44 -8.55 2.12 -4.28
C HIS A 44 -7.33 1.35 -3.75
N ALA A 45 -7.36 1.04 -2.45
CA ALA A 45 -6.31 0.26 -1.81
C ALA A 45 -6.18 -1.15 -2.40
N GLN A 46 -7.31 -1.80 -2.73
CA GLN A 46 -7.31 -3.10 -3.39
C GLN A 46 -6.70 -3.03 -4.79
N ARG A 47 -7.06 -2.02 -5.60
CA ARG A 47 -6.43 -1.80 -6.91
C ARG A 47 -4.92 -1.63 -6.82
N ALA A 48 -4.44 -0.87 -5.84
CA ALA A 48 -3.00 -0.71 -5.62
C ALA A 48 -2.30 -2.03 -5.28
N VAL A 49 -2.96 -2.91 -4.49
CA VAL A 49 -2.45 -4.26 -4.19
C VAL A 49 -2.43 -5.13 -5.44
N ASP A 50 -3.54 -5.19 -6.18
CA ASP A 50 -3.68 -6.05 -7.35
C ASP A 50 -2.73 -5.65 -8.50
N SER A 51 -2.36 -4.37 -8.55
CA SER A 51 -1.47 -3.83 -9.58
C SER A 51 0.03 -3.93 -9.22
N CYS A 52 0.38 -4.52 -8.07
CA CYS A 52 1.78 -4.69 -7.69
C CYS A 52 2.40 -5.88 -8.44
N PRO A 53 3.31 -5.66 -9.40
CA PRO A 53 3.81 -6.74 -10.27
C PRO A 53 4.68 -7.77 -9.53
N VAL A 54 5.25 -7.38 -8.40
CA VAL A 54 6.13 -8.21 -7.56
C VAL A 54 5.44 -8.68 -6.27
N LEU A 55 4.13 -8.43 -6.12
CA LEU A 55 3.32 -8.83 -4.97
C LEU A 55 3.92 -8.40 -3.61
N ALA A 56 4.53 -7.21 -3.59
CA ALA A 56 5.12 -6.63 -2.38
C ALA A 56 4.07 -5.96 -1.49
N LEU A 57 2.93 -5.52 -2.03
CA LEU A 57 1.90 -4.78 -1.29
C LEU A 57 0.73 -5.70 -0.87
N ALA A 58 0.22 -5.53 0.35
CA ALA A 58 -0.92 -6.30 0.85
C ALA A 58 -1.84 -5.50 1.79
N LEU A 59 -3.14 -5.81 1.73
CA LEU A 59 -4.10 -5.42 2.76
C LEU A 59 -4.05 -6.41 3.93
N ARG A 60 -3.85 -5.90 5.14
CA ARG A 60 -3.89 -6.69 6.38
C ARG A 60 -5.09 -6.27 7.21
N ARG A 61 -5.85 -7.25 7.69
CA ARG A 61 -6.88 -7.01 8.70
C ARG A 61 -6.21 -6.65 10.02
N VAL A 62 -6.68 -5.57 10.65
CA VAL A 62 -6.29 -5.23 12.02
C VAL A 62 -7.16 -6.09 12.93
N ALA A 63 -6.56 -7.01 13.67
CA ALA A 63 -7.29 -7.70 14.74
C ALA A 63 -7.64 -6.66 15.81
N ARG A 64 -8.92 -6.55 16.19
CA ARG A 64 -9.30 -5.73 17.34
C ARG A 64 -8.68 -6.40 18.58
N ARG A 65 -7.80 -5.71 19.29
CA ARG A 65 -7.43 -6.12 20.64
C ARG A 65 -8.65 -5.83 21.53
N ALA A 66 -9.13 -6.86 22.22
CA ALA A 66 -10.13 -6.74 23.28
C ALA A 66 -9.53 -6.04 24.50
#